data_AF-A0A3Q0J8J6-F1
#
_entry.id   AF-A0A3Q0J8J6-F1
#
_cell.length_a   1.000
_cell.length_b   1.000
_cell.length_c   1.000
_cell.angle_alpha   90.00
_cell.angle_beta   90.00
_cell.angle_gamma   90.00
#
_symmetry.space_group_name_H-M   'P 1'
#
loop_
_entity.id
_entity.type
_entity.pdbx_description
1 polymer ?
#
loop_
_entity_poly.entity_id
_entity_poly.type
_entity_poly.pdbx_seq_one_letter_code
_entity_poly.pdbx_strand_id
1 'polypeptide(L)'
;MSACQNAVLDIGSYLLKELKRLNVGLLDMDEISIESIYSSQFHRSLQVKLDPVWHQLSKVSKQIIADLRTLRHLLLLLLDSDAIHLASVLASLRSPDYVHKSSGWPLLDQAETLILNVEERRSKREQQPKWSVLKEILSEIHDSSGKEGGGGQEMALVLVNDVSTCRQLRKLLTDGADKIFNDTTRYISRTRPESLAQLGKPPSTESPTDDPDTPDDPVDKDSQDSDEEEEESFMLSQKPNERELCLTADRVAEPTVVLHDVKNHSAQDLSSKLRSLKPTSVIFYNADVAAIRQVEVYQCAQSEVKVKVFFMQYGESVEEQAYLSDLRREKKAFEYLIQEKTNMAVPTEQDGVSTEPEESCGRVIVDMREFRSELPVLLHKRGLYIEPVTISVGDYILSPDICVERKSISDLIGSLQSGRLYTQVQQMCRHYAKPLLLIEFDHNKPFELQGNYYLSRDIAAKSSDITAKLQLLTLHFPKLRLIWSSGPYNTAQLFFELKQGRDEPSAEVASSIGQTPNEDYTDRYNAAIEDFISKLPGVTSKNKAAVLNRGSSLPALCKLSEQELCSLVENTTLGNALYKALHTRPEVSSGSLVTRTKKHQRFRATKAAPRFHHTKWHFMAWIQTTNPCILRPLH
;
A
#
# COMPACT_ATOMS: atom_id res chain seq x y z
N MET A 1 -25.60 -6.83 13.98
CA MET A 1 -24.23 -6.26 14.02
C MET A 1 -23.22 -7.21 14.68
N SER A 2 -23.47 -7.71 15.90
CA SER A 2 -22.56 -8.64 16.61
C SER A 2 -22.20 -9.92 15.82
N ALA A 3 -23.17 -10.58 15.18
CA ALA A 3 -22.90 -11.75 14.33
C ALA A 3 -21.92 -11.46 13.18
N CYS A 4 -22.07 -10.32 12.49
CA CYS A 4 -21.14 -9.89 11.44
C CYS A 4 -19.73 -9.61 11.99
N GLN A 5 -19.65 -8.97 13.16
CA GLN A 5 -18.39 -8.67 13.82
C GLN A 5 -17.64 -9.96 14.15
N ASN A 6 -18.30 -10.92 14.81
CA ASN A 6 -17.70 -12.19 15.19
C ASN A 6 -17.24 -12.98 13.96
N ALA A 7 -18.05 -13.03 12.89
CA ALA A 7 -17.67 -13.69 11.65
C ALA A 7 -16.37 -13.12 11.05
N VAL A 8 -16.22 -11.78 10.99
CA VAL A 8 -14.99 -11.16 10.47
C VAL A 8 -13.79 -11.42 11.38
N LEU A 9 -14.00 -11.45 12.71
CA LEU A 9 -12.93 -11.75 13.67
C LEU A 9 -12.48 -13.20 13.63
N ASP A 10 -13.40 -14.14 13.45
CA ASP A 10 -13.09 -15.55 13.29
C ASP A 10 -12.26 -15.77 12.03
N ILE A 11 -12.65 -15.15 10.90
CA ILE A 11 -11.87 -15.17 9.65
C ILE A 11 -10.48 -14.56 9.88
N GLY A 12 -10.40 -13.40 10.54
CA GLY A 12 -9.14 -12.75 10.85
C GLY A 12 -8.23 -13.62 11.73
N SER A 13 -8.81 -14.33 12.71
CA SER A 13 -8.07 -15.26 13.58
C SER A 13 -7.55 -16.47 12.82
N TYR A 14 -8.34 -16.99 11.88
CA TYR A 14 -7.96 -18.11 11.02
C TYR A 14 -6.78 -17.70 10.12
N LEU A 15 -6.88 -16.56 9.44
CA LEU A 15 -5.82 -16.04 8.58
C LEU A 15 -4.54 -15.73 9.36
N LEU A 16 -4.66 -15.22 10.59
CA LEU A 16 -3.50 -14.97 11.44
C LEU A 16 -2.82 -16.28 11.88
N LYS A 17 -3.59 -17.30 12.25
CA LYS A 17 -3.06 -18.63 12.57
C LYS A 17 -2.36 -19.25 11.37
N GLU A 18 -2.95 -19.12 10.18
CA GLU A 18 -2.36 -19.62 8.94
C GLU A 18 -1.07 -18.87 8.58
N LEU A 19 -1.04 -17.54 8.77
CA LEU A 19 0.18 -16.74 8.60
C LEU A 19 1.29 -17.16 9.56
N LYS A 20 0.96 -17.45 10.83
CA LYS A 20 1.92 -17.97 11.82
C LYS A 20 2.41 -19.36 11.42
N ARG A 21 1.52 -20.25 10.98
CA ARG A 21 1.85 -21.62 10.55
C ARG A 21 2.79 -21.65 9.35
N LEU A 22 2.62 -20.74 8.38
CA LEU A 22 3.44 -20.69 7.18
C LEU A 22 4.84 -20.13 7.41
N ASN A 23 5.05 -19.37 8.49
CA ASN A 23 6.29 -18.64 8.74
C ASN A 23 6.99 -19.08 10.05
N VAL A 24 6.74 -20.31 10.51
CA VAL A 24 7.39 -20.88 11.70
C VAL A 24 8.92 -20.86 11.50
N GLY A 25 9.63 -20.09 12.34
CA GLY A 25 11.09 -19.95 12.31
C GLY A 25 11.65 -18.68 11.68
N LEU A 26 10.84 -17.87 10.99
CA LEU A 26 11.27 -16.59 10.38
C LEU A 26 11.00 -15.38 11.28
N LEU A 27 10.03 -15.49 12.18
CA LEU A 27 9.51 -14.38 12.97
C LEU A 27 9.12 -14.86 14.37
N ASP A 28 9.53 -14.12 15.39
CA ASP A 28 8.92 -14.20 16.71
C ASP A 28 7.57 -13.47 16.67
N MET A 29 6.52 -14.23 16.35
CA MET A 29 5.14 -13.73 16.17
C MET A 29 4.30 -13.84 17.44
N ASP A 30 4.94 -14.04 18.59
CA ASP A 30 4.25 -14.20 19.88
C ASP A 30 3.56 -12.90 20.30
N GLU A 31 4.08 -11.75 19.87
CA GLU A 31 3.46 -10.44 20.11
C GLU A 31 2.21 -10.15 19.26
N ILE A 32 1.97 -10.90 18.17
CA ILE A 32 0.82 -10.63 17.30
C ILE A 32 -0.38 -11.46 17.76
N SER A 33 -1.13 -10.88 18.69
CA SER A 33 -2.40 -11.41 19.18
C SER A 33 -3.59 -10.98 18.31
N ILE A 34 -4.73 -11.63 18.48
CA ILE A 34 -6.01 -11.24 17.83
C ILE A 34 -6.36 -9.79 18.19
N GLU A 35 -6.03 -9.37 19.42
CA GLU A 35 -6.15 -7.99 19.91
C GLU A 35 -5.42 -6.97 19.03
N SER A 36 -4.35 -7.40 18.37
CA SER A 36 -3.61 -6.52 17.47
C SER A 36 -4.35 -6.25 16.17
N ILE A 37 -5.29 -7.09 15.72
CA ILE A 37 -6.04 -6.87 14.46
C ILE A 37 -6.90 -5.60 14.56
N TYR A 38 -7.43 -5.30 15.76
CA TYR A 38 -8.22 -4.09 16.02
C TYR A 38 -7.39 -2.81 15.90
N SER A 39 -6.15 -2.83 16.39
CA SER A 39 -5.32 -1.62 16.53
C SER A 39 -5.02 -0.93 15.19
N SER A 40 -5.22 0.40 15.14
CA SER A 40 -4.86 1.27 14.01
C SER A 40 -3.45 1.06 13.45
N GLN A 41 -2.52 0.60 14.29
CA GLN A 41 -1.12 0.44 13.97
C GLN A 41 -0.74 -0.98 13.53
N PHE A 42 -1.70 -1.91 13.46
CA PHE A 42 -1.46 -3.31 13.12
C PHE A 42 -0.64 -3.49 11.84
N HIS A 43 -1.08 -2.89 10.74
CA HIS A 43 -0.41 -3.01 9.45
C HIS A 43 0.99 -2.42 9.49
N ARG A 44 1.20 -1.30 10.19
CA ARG A 44 2.53 -0.67 10.31
C ARG A 44 3.47 -1.55 11.13
N SER A 45 2.99 -2.11 12.24
CA SER A 45 3.76 -3.05 13.06
C SER A 45 4.13 -4.31 12.28
N LEU A 46 3.15 -4.88 11.56
CA LEU A 46 3.35 -6.03 10.68
C LEU A 46 4.35 -5.71 9.56
N GLN A 47 4.24 -4.55 8.93
CA GLN A 47 5.13 -4.11 7.86
C GLN A 47 6.58 -3.95 8.35
N VAL A 48 6.80 -3.29 9.49
CA VAL A 48 8.15 -3.12 10.06
C VAL A 48 8.82 -4.47 10.33
N LYS A 49 8.06 -5.46 10.82
CA LYS A 49 8.59 -6.81 11.06
C LYS A 49 8.83 -7.61 9.78
N LEU A 50 7.96 -7.44 8.78
CA LEU A 50 7.99 -8.24 7.56
C LEU A 50 8.84 -7.66 6.42
N ASP A 51 9.06 -6.36 6.37
CA ASP A 51 9.83 -5.69 5.30
C ASP A 51 11.23 -6.29 5.11
N PRO A 52 12.03 -6.58 6.18
CA PRO A 52 13.35 -7.21 6.03
C PRO A 52 13.32 -8.60 5.39
N VAL A 53 12.22 -9.34 5.57
CA VAL A 53 12.03 -10.72 5.07
C VAL A 53 11.01 -10.79 3.93
N TRP A 54 10.59 -9.65 3.37
CA TRP A 54 9.49 -9.60 2.42
C TRP A 54 9.74 -10.44 1.17
N HIS A 55 10.98 -10.50 0.71
CA HIS A 55 11.40 -11.31 -0.44
C HIS A 55 11.35 -12.82 -0.15
N GLN A 56 11.42 -13.21 1.12
CA GLN A 56 11.42 -14.60 1.58
C GLN A 56 10.03 -15.19 1.74
N LEU A 57 9.04 -14.32 1.95
CA LEU A 57 7.65 -14.71 2.12
C LEU A 57 7.08 -15.36 0.86
N SER A 58 6.30 -16.41 1.07
CA SER A 58 5.54 -17.07 0.00
C SER A 58 4.50 -16.12 -0.61
N LYS A 59 4.08 -16.41 -1.86
CA LYS A 59 2.97 -15.66 -2.49
C LYS A 59 1.68 -15.75 -1.67
N VAL A 60 1.43 -16.91 -1.04
CA VAL A 60 0.28 -17.14 -0.18
C VAL A 60 0.34 -16.25 1.06
N SER A 61 1.49 -16.16 1.73
CA SER A 61 1.69 -15.31 2.91
C SER A 61 1.47 -13.82 2.57
N LYS A 62 1.98 -13.35 1.42
CA LYS A 62 1.74 -11.97 0.95
C LYS A 62 0.27 -11.69 0.67
N GLN A 63 -0.43 -12.67 0.11
CA GLN A 63 -1.87 -12.58 -0.13
C GLN A 63 -2.66 -12.53 1.18
N ILE A 64 -2.31 -13.36 2.17
CA ILE A 64 -2.93 -13.34 3.50
C ILE A 64 -2.77 -11.95 4.16
N ILE A 65 -1.61 -11.32 4.03
CA ILE A 65 -1.38 -9.96 4.57
C ILE A 65 -2.28 -8.92 3.88
N ALA A 66 -2.45 -9.03 2.57
CA ALA A 66 -3.39 -8.19 1.82
C ALA A 66 -4.84 -8.43 2.25
N ASP A 67 -5.22 -9.70 2.44
CA ASP A 67 -6.56 -10.08 2.89
C ASP A 67 -6.84 -9.60 4.33
N LEU A 68 -5.87 -9.68 5.25
CA LEU A 68 -5.98 -9.09 6.60
C LEU A 68 -6.22 -7.56 6.55
N ARG A 69 -5.61 -6.86 5.60
CA ARG A 69 -5.86 -5.42 5.37
C ARG A 69 -7.29 -5.19 4.89
N THR A 70 -7.80 -6.03 3.98
CA THR A 70 -9.18 -5.96 3.50
C THR A 70 -10.19 -6.25 4.62
N LEU A 71 -9.97 -7.28 5.43
CA LEU A 71 -10.84 -7.62 6.57
C LEU A 71 -10.89 -6.51 7.61
N ARG A 72 -9.76 -5.85 7.87
CA ARG A 72 -9.72 -4.68 8.74
C ARG A 72 -10.54 -3.53 8.17
N HIS A 73 -10.43 -3.25 6.86
CA HIS A 73 -11.24 -2.22 6.23
C HIS A 73 -12.73 -2.57 6.33
N LEU A 74 -13.09 -3.84 6.16
CA LEU A 74 -14.46 -4.34 6.30
C LEU A 74 -15.02 -4.16 7.72
N LEU A 75 -14.20 -4.37 8.77
CA LEU A 75 -14.60 -4.08 10.16
C LEU A 75 -14.93 -2.59 10.36
N LEU A 76 -14.15 -1.68 9.76
CA LEU A 76 -14.42 -0.24 9.84
C LEU A 76 -15.69 0.13 9.06
N LEU A 77 -15.87 -0.42 7.86
CA LEU A 77 -17.08 -0.21 7.07
C LEU A 77 -18.34 -0.75 7.78
N LEU A 78 -18.24 -1.84 8.54
CA LEU A 78 -19.35 -2.40 9.30
C LEU A 78 -19.89 -1.43 10.36
N LEU A 79 -19.01 -0.60 10.93
CA LEU A 79 -19.32 0.35 12.01
C LEU A 79 -19.75 1.72 11.48
N ASP A 80 -19.05 2.21 10.44
CA ASP A 80 -19.19 3.59 9.98
C ASP A 80 -20.05 3.72 8.71
N SER A 81 -20.17 2.69 7.86
CA SER A 81 -20.83 2.81 6.54
C SER A 81 -22.25 2.23 6.47
N ASP A 82 -23.01 2.67 5.46
CA ASP A 82 -24.37 2.19 5.17
C ASP A 82 -24.40 0.69 4.85
N ALA A 83 -25.50 0.01 5.21
CA ALA A 83 -25.71 -1.40 4.88
C ALA A 83 -25.63 -1.68 3.36
N ILE A 84 -26.09 -0.74 2.54
CA ILE A 84 -26.06 -0.85 1.07
C ILE A 84 -24.62 -0.75 0.53
N HIS A 85 -23.83 0.18 1.06
CA HIS A 85 -22.43 0.32 0.67
C HIS A 85 -21.62 -0.92 1.07
N LEU A 86 -21.81 -1.39 2.31
CA LEU A 86 -21.18 -2.60 2.82
C LEU A 86 -21.50 -3.83 1.95
N ALA A 87 -22.76 -4.01 1.57
CA ALA A 87 -23.19 -5.09 0.68
C ALA A 87 -22.52 -5.03 -0.70
N SER A 88 -22.40 -3.83 -1.30
CA SER A 88 -21.73 -3.67 -2.59
C SER A 88 -20.24 -3.99 -2.52
N VAL A 89 -19.57 -3.61 -1.43
CA VAL A 89 -18.17 -3.96 -1.20
C VAL A 89 -18.03 -5.47 -1.06
N LEU A 90 -18.87 -6.14 -0.26
CA LEU A 90 -18.87 -7.60 -0.14
C LEU A 90 -19.16 -8.31 -1.48
N ALA A 91 -20.09 -7.81 -2.27
CA ALA A 91 -20.36 -8.33 -3.62
C ALA A 91 -19.12 -8.25 -4.52
N SER A 92 -18.35 -7.16 -4.43
CA SER A 92 -17.10 -7.02 -5.18
C SER A 92 -16.02 -8.01 -4.74
N LEU A 93 -15.97 -8.35 -3.45
CA LEU A 93 -15.06 -9.35 -2.89
C LEU A 93 -15.47 -10.80 -3.24
N ARG A 94 -16.71 -11.02 -3.72
CA ARG A 94 -17.17 -12.32 -4.24
C ARG A 94 -16.89 -12.51 -5.73
N SER A 95 -16.41 -11.48 -6.43
CA SER A 95 -16.09 -11.61 -7.86
C SER A 95 -15.17 -12.83 -8.09
N PRO A 96 -15.43 -13.66 -9.12
CA PRO A 96 -14.66 -14.88 -9.35
C PRO A 96 -13.15 -14.59 -9.44
N ASP A 97 -12.80 -13.43 -10.01
CA ASP A 97 -11.43 -12.93 -10.09
C ASP A 97 -10.79 -12.68 -8.72
N TYR A 98 -11.56 -12.15 -7.75
CA TYR A 98 -11.09 -11.96 -6.39
C TYR A 98 -10.94 -13.30 -5.69
N VAL A 99 -11.92 -14.20 -5.82
CA VAL A 99 -11.88 -15.53 -5.18
C VAL A 99 -10.64 -16.32 -5.63
N HIS A 100 -10.31 -16.29 -6.93
CA HIS A 100 -9.12 -16.95 -7.47
C HIS A 100 -7.78 -16.33 -7.01
N LYS A 101 -7.77 -15.05 -6.66
CA LYS A 101 -6.58 -14.34 -6.18
C LYS A 101 -6.44 -14.36 -4.65
N SER A 102 -7.56 -14.47 -3.94
CA SER A 102 -7.62 -14.43 -2.48
C SER A 102 -7.00 -15.66 -1.83
N SER A 103 -6.71 -15.57 -0.53
CA SER A 103 -6.25 -16.70 0.28
C SER A 103 -7.33 -17.76 0.55
N GLY A 104 -8.50 -17.69 -0.11
CA GLY A 104 -9.62 -18.62 0.05
C GLY A 104 -10.56 -18.30 1.21
N TRP A 105 -10.33 -17.21 1.95
CA TRP A 105 -11.21 -16.82 3.05
C TRP A 105 -12.68 -16.53 2.65
N PRO A 106 -13.02 -16.08 1.41
CA PRO A 106 -14.42 -15.91 1.02
C PRO A 106 -15.20 -17.23 0.93
N LEU A 107 -14.52 -18.38 0.94
CA LEU A 107 -15.13 -19.72 0.89
C LEU A 107 -15.39 -20.31 2.29
N LEU A 108 -15.03 -19.60 3.36
CA LEU A 108 -15.26 -20.05 4.74
C LEU A 108 -16.73 -19.88 5.12
N ASP A 109 -17.27 -20.78 5.93
CA ASP A 109 -18.65 -20.73 6.43
C ASP A 109 -18.95 -19.43 7.20
N GLN A 110 -17.94 -18.86 7.86
CA GLN A 110 -18.05 -17.56 8.53
C GLN A 110 -18.27 -16.42 7.52
N ALA A 111 -17.67 -16.50 6.34
CA ALA A 111 -17.87 -15.51 5.28
C ALA A 111 -19.28 -15.59 4.70
N GLU A 112 -19.85 -16.80 4.55
CA GLU A 112 -21.25 -16.98 4.15
C GLU A 112 -22.21 -16.40 5.20
N THR A 113 -21.96 -16.69 6.47
CA THR A 113 -22.74 -16.14 7.59
C THR A 113 -22.71 -14.62 7.60
N LEU A 114 -21.54 -14.01 7.36
CA LEU A 114 -21.41 -12.56 7.25
C LEU A 114 -22.27 -12.00 6.11
N ILE A 115 -22.23 -12.63 4.94
CA ILE A 115 -22.96 -12.18 3.74
C ILE A 115 -24.46 -12.23 3.98
N LEU A 116 -24.98 -13.35 4.48
CA LEU A 116 -26.41 -13.51 4.77
C LEU A 116 -26.92 -12.43 5.72
N ASN A 117 -26.16 -12.16 6.79
CA ASN A 117 -26.50 -11.12 7.74
C ASN A 117 -26.45 -9.71 7.11
N VAL A 118 -25.49 -9.41 6.23
CA VAL A 118 -25.42 -8.10 5.57
C VAL A 118 -26.56 -7.91 4.56
N GLU A 119 -26.94 -8.96 3.83
CA GLU A 119 -28.07 -8.90 2.90
C GLU A 119 -29.42 -8.75 3.59
N GLU A 120 -29.59 -9.38 4.76
CA GLU A 120 -30.77 -9.15 5.59
C GLU A 120 -30.87 -7.67 6.01
N ARG A 121 -29.75 -7.06 6.44
CA ARG A 121 -29.68 -5.64 6.84
C ARG A 121 -29.95 -4.70 5.67
N ARG A 122 -29.44 -5.04 4.49
CA ARG A 122 -29.70 -4.30 3.25
C ARG A 122 -31.17 -4.35 2.87
N SER A 123 -31.78 -5.54 2.92
CA SER A 123 -33.19 -5.75 2.59
C SER A 123 -34.11 -4.95 3.52
N LYS A 124 -33.76 -4.86 4.80
CA LYS A 124 -34.49 -4.07 5.81
C LYS A 124 -34.21 -2.56 5.78
N ARG A 125 -33.28 -2.08 4.93
CA ARG A 125 -32.76 -0.70 4.94
C ARG A 125 -32.44 -0.20 6.36
N GLU A 126 -31.74 -1.04 7.12
CA GLU A 126 -31.46 -0.76 8.53
C GLU A 126 -30.59 0.51 8.68
N GLN A 127 -31.08 1.49 9.44
CA GLN A 127 -30.33 2.68 9.82
C GLN A 127 -29.33 2.35 10.93
N GLN A 128 -28.19 3.03 10.94
CA GLN A 128 -27.21 2.83 12.02
C GLN A 128 -27.75 3.38 13.35
N PRO A 129 -27.62 2.65 14.47
CA PRO A 129 -28.09 3.12 15.77
C PRO A 129 -27.47 4.45 16.21
N LYS A 130 -26.19 4.70 15.87
CA LYS A 130 -25.52 5.97 16.16
C LYS A 130 -26.22 7.19 15.56
N TRP A 131 -26.90 7.05 14.42
CA TRP A 131 -27.62 8.18 13.81
C TRP A 131 -28.84 8.60 14.62
N SER A 132 -29.57 7.64 15.18
CA SER A 132 -30.71 7.91 16.05
C SER A 132 -30.26 8.58 17.35
N VAL A 133 -29.21 8.05 17.97
CA VAL A 133 -28.63 8.61 19.20
C VAL A 133 -28.07 10.01 18.97
N LEU A 134 -27.41 10.25 17.83
CA LEU A 134 -26.90 11.59 17.50
C LEU A 134 -28.03 12.62 17.41
N LYS A 135 -29.17 12.24 16.79
CA LYS A 135 -30.35 13.11 16.71
C LYS A 135 -30.93 13.40 18.09
N GLU A 136 -30.98 12.39 18.96
CA GLU A 136 -31.43 12.52 20.35
C GLU A 136 -30.55 13.50 21.14
N ILE A 137 -29.22 13.34 21.08
CA ILE A 137 -28.27 14.24 21.74
C ILE A 137 -28.41 15.68 21.22
N LEU A 138 -28.54 15.85 19.89
CA LEU A 138 -28.73 17.18 19.31
C LEU A 138 -30.06 17.81 19.74
N SER A 139 -31.13 17.03 19.86
CA SER A 139 -32.41 17.52 20.41
C SER A 139 -32.32 17.87 21.89
N GLU A 140 -31.57 17.12 22.70
CA GLU A 140 -31.34 17.41 24.12
C GLU A 140 -30.56 18.72 24.32
N ILE A 141 -29.55 18.96 23.47
CA ILE A 141 -28.78 20.21 23.46
C ILE A 141 -29.71 21.39 23.11
N HIS A 142 -30.54 21.22 22.07
CA HIS A 142 -31.52 22.23 21.69
C HIS A 142 -32.52 22.54 22.84
N ASP A 143 -33.07 21.52 23.50
CA ASP A 143 -34.01 21.69 24.61
C ASP A 143 -33.37 22.33 25.86
N SER A 144 -32.06 22.12 26.07
CA SER A 144 -31.29 22.75 27.13
C SER A 144 -31.09 24.25 26.86
N SER A 145 -30.85 24.63 25.61
CA SER A 145 -30.69 26.02 25.18
C SER A 145 -31.96 26.85 25.37
N GLY A 146 -33.15 26.24 25.21
CA GLY A 146 -34.43 26.93 25.36
C GLY A 146 -34.79 27.33 26.80
N LYS A 147 -34.11 26.78 27.81
CA LYS A 147 -34.37 27.04 29.23
C LYS A 147 -33.49 28.13 29.83
N GLU A 148 -32.31 28.37 29.26
CA GLU A 148 -31.40 29.45 29.67
C GLU A 148 -31.60 30.64 28.72
N GLY A 149 -32.42 31.62 29.11
CA GLY A 149 -32.83 32.77 28.29
C GLY A 149 -31.74 33.79 27.90
N GLY A 150 -30.50 33.36 27.66
CA GLY A 150 -29.42 34.18 27.10
C GLY A 150 -29.26 33.88 25.61
N GLY A 151 -29.50 34.89 24.74
CA GLY A 151 -29.47 34.78 23.28
C GLY A 151 -28.09 34.53 22.64
N GLY A 152 -27.25 33.67 23.22
CA GLY A 152 -26.05 33.16 22.56
C GLY A 152 -26.40 31.95 21.70
N GLN A 153 -25.99 31.94 20.43
CA GLN A 153 -26.05 30.73 19.61
C GLN A 153 -25.21 29.64 20.29
N GLU A 154 -25.85 28.59 20.79
CA GLU A 154 -25.12 27.41 21.25
C GLU A 154 -24.44 26.74 20.06
N MET A 155 -23.13 26.54 20.18
CA MET A 155 -22.31 25.89 19.17
C MET A 155 -21.97 24.48 19.62
N ALA A 156 -22.44 23.50 18.85
CA ALA A 156 -22.16 22.09 19.06
C ALA A 156 -21.09 21.62 18.06
N LEU A 157 -19.96 21.14 18.58
CA LEU A 157 -18.88 20.60 17.76
C LEU A 157 -18.95 19.08 17.75
N VAL A 158 -19.18 18.47 16.59
CA VAL A 158 -19.15 17.02 16.40
C VAL A 158 -17.81 16.62 15.83
N LEU A 159 -17.08 15.79 16.56
CA LEU A 159 -15.78 15.24 16.18
C LEU A 159 -15.96 13.86 15.57
N VAL A 160 -15.42 13.70 14.37
CA VAL A 160 -15.53 12.49 13.54
C VAL A 160 -14.13 12.05 13.13
N ASN A 161 -13.91 10.75 12.95
CA ASN A 161 -12.59 10.26 12.55
C ASN A 161 -12.24 10.55 11.07
N ASP A 162 -13.19 10.31 10.16
CA ASP A 162 -12.96 10.27 8.72
C ASP A 162 -13.85 11.29 7.98
N VAL A 163 -13.30 11.88 6.90
CA VAL A 163 -14.02 12.89 6.08
C VAL A 163 -15.23 12.30 5.35
N SER A 164 -15.19 11.01 4.98
CA SER A 164 -16.33 10.30 4.39
C SER A 164 -17.52 10.30 5.35
N THR A 165 -17.28 9.97 6.62
CA THR A 165 -18.30 9.95 7.68
C THR A 165 -18.80 11.37 7.94
N CYS A 166 -17.93 12.39 7.91
CA CYS A 166 -18.36 13.79 7.98
C CYS A 166 -19.33 14.16 6.85
N ARG A 167 -19.03 13.79 5.58
CA ARG A 167 -19.96 14.04 4.46
C ARG A 167 -21.28 13.28 4.60
N GLN A 168 -21.23 12.05 5.09
CA GLN A 168 -22.41 11.22 5.31
C GLN A 168 -23.30 11.80 6.42
N LEU A 169 -22.71 12.20 7.55
CA LEU A 169 -23.43 12.85 8.65
C LEU A 169 -24.00 14.20 8.22
N ARG A 170 -23.28 14.98 7.40
CA ARG A 170 -23.82 16.21 6.82
C ARG A 170 -25.08 15.93 6.02
N LYS A 171 -25.03 14.99 5.08
CA LYS A 171 -26.19 14.58 4.28
C LYS A 171 -27.33 14.06 5.16
N LEU A 172 -27.01 13.33 6.22
CA LEU A 172 -28.00 12.78 7.15
C LEU A 172 -28.75 13.89 7.87
N LEU A 173 -28.04 14.93 8.30
CA LEU A 173 -28.61 16.08 9.01
C LEU A 173 -29.38 17.02 8.07
N THR A 174 -28.97 17.17 6.81
CA THR A 174 -29.65 18.07 5.85
C THR A 174 -30.81 17.42 5.11
N ASP A 175 -30.64 16.18 4.65
CA ASP A 175 -31.52 15.52 3.67
C ASP A 175 -32.25 14.28 4.23
N GLY A 176 -31.85 13.79 5.41
CA GLY A 176 -32.41 12.58 6.01
C GLY A 176 -31.81 11.28 5.47
N ALA A 177 -32.12 10.16 6.16
CA ALA A 177 -31.50 8.85 5.90
C ALA A 177 -31.96 8.21 4.58
N ASP A 178 -33.22 8.40 4.19
CA ASP A 178 -33.80 7.75 2.99
C ASP A 178 -33.17 8.24 1.68
N LYS A 179 -32.80 9.52 1.62
CA LYS A 179 -32.12 10.10 0.46
C LYS A 179 -30.71 9.53 0.29
N ILE A 180 -29.98 9.31 1.39
CA ILE A 180 -28.67 8.65 1.38
C ILE A 180 -28.78 7.23 0.79
N PHE A 181 -29.77 6.44 1.24
CA PHE A 181 -29.95 5.09 0.72
C PHE A 181 -30.26 5.09 -0.78
N ASN A 182 -31.11 6.01 -1.24
CA ASN A 182 -31.47 6.12 -2.66
C ASN A 182 -30.28 6.60 -3.52
N ASP A 183 -29.53 7.58 -3.05
CA ASP A 183 -28.33 8.08 -3.75
C ASP A 183 -27.23 7.02 -3.84
N THR A 184 -26.98 6.29 -2.74
CA THR A 184 -26.03 5.18 -2.72
C THR A 184 -26.47 4.06 -3.66
N THR A 185 -27.76 3.74 -3.69
CA THR A 185 -28.32 2.73 -4.61
C THR A 185 -28.17 3.16 -6.07
N ARG A 186 -28.48 4.43 -6.38
CA ARG A 186 -28.34 5.01 -7.73
C ARG A 186 -26.88 5.06 -8.17
N TYR A 187 -25.96 5.36 -7.24
CA TYR A 187 -24.54 5.35 -7.52
C TYR A 187 -24.03 3.94 -7.85
N ILE A 188 -24.45 2.93 -7.07
CA ILE A 188 -24.06 1.54 -7.30
C ILE A 188 -24.64 1.01 -8.62
N SER A 189 -25.90 1.35 -8.95
CA SER A 189 -26.50 0.92 -10.21
C SER A 189 -25.80 1.52 -11.44
N ARG A 190 -25.31 2.76 -11.35
CA ARG A 190 -24.52 3.41 -12.41
C ARG A 190 -23.11 2.87 -12.55
N THR A 191 -22.46 2.50 -11.44
CA THR A 191 -21.02 2.16 -11.45
C THR A 191 -20.73 0.66 -11.52
N ARG A 192 -21.62 -0.22 -11.03
CA ARG A 192 -21.40 -1.67 -10.94
C ARG A 192 -22.69 -2.50 -11.12
N PRO A 193 -23.29 -2.55 -12.31
CA PRO A 193 -24.53 -3.29 -12.56
C PRO A 193 -24.41 -4.80 -12.29
N GLU A 194 -23.23 -5.42 -12.49
CA GLU A 194 -23.00 -6.86 -12.27
C GLU A 194 -23.01 -7.28 -10.79
N SER A 195 -22.69 -6.36 -9.88
CA SER A 195 -22.61 -6.66 -8.44
C SER A 195 -23.97 -6.94 -7.79
N LEU A 196 -25.06 -6.50 -8.42
CA LEU A 196 -26.43 -6.73 -7.97
C LEU A 196 -27.01 -8.05 -8.49
N ALA A 197 -26.60 -8.48 -9.70
CA ALA A 197 -27.14 -9.67 -10.36
C ALA A 197 -26.67 -10.99 -9.73
N GLN A 198 -25.48 -11.02 -9.12
CA GLN A 198 -24.93 -12.23 -8.47
C GLN A 198 -25.52 -12.52 -7.08
N LEU A 199 -26.42 -11.66 -6.58
CA LEU A 199 -27.00 -11.75 -5.25
C LEU A 199 -28.43 -12.31 -5.19
N GLY A 200 -29.00 -12.74 -6.32
CA GLY A 200 -30.41 -13.14 -6.41
C GLY A 200 -30.73 -14.64 -6.54
N LYS A 201 -29.78 -15.57 -6.45
CA LYS A 201 -30.09 -17.02 -6.56
C LYS A 201 -29.82 -17.79 -5.25
N PRO A 202 -30.86 -18.27 -4.54
CA PRO A 202 -30.70 -19.31 -3.52
C PRO A 202 -30.38 -20.67 -4.19
N PRO A 203 -29.72 -21.61 -3.50
CA PRO A 203 -29.46 -22.95 -4.02
C PRO A 203 -30.77 -23.75 -4.05
N SER A 204 -31.32 -24.00 -5.23
CA SER A 204 -32.47 -24.87 -5.39
C SER A 204 -32.05 -26.34 -5.29
N THR A 205 -32.55 -27.03 -4.26
CA THR A 205 -32.62 -28.49 -4.16
C THR A 205 -33.40 -29.05 -5.35
N GLU A 206 -32.77 -29.99 -6.07
CA GLU A 206 -33.42 -30.77 -7.13
C GLU A 206 -34.42 -31.75 -6.52
N SER A 207 -35.64 -31.79 -7.07
CA SER A 207 -36.45 -33.01 -7.10
C SER A 207 -37.19 -33.08 -8.44
N PRO A 208 -37.22 -34.25 -9.11
CA PRO A 208 -37.69 -34.40 -10.48
C PRO A 208 -39.19 -34.73 -10.54
N THR A 209 -39.90 -34.24 -11.56
CA THR A 209 -40.93 -34.99 -12.30
C THR A 209 -41.50 -34.17 -13.47
N ASP A 210 -41.34 -34.74 -14.67
CA ASP A 210 -42.27 -34.87 -15.81
C ASP A 210 -43.02 -33.66 -16.44
N ASP A 211 -42.76 -33.51 -17.74
CA ASP A 211 -43.47 -32.81 -18.85
C ASP A 211 -44.98 -33.13 -18.98
N PRO A 212 -45.75 -32.58 -19.97
CA PRO A 212 -45.63 -31.35 -20.79
C PRO A 212 -46.95 -30.51 -20.87
N ASP A 213 -46.89 -29.27 -21.39
CA ASP A 213 -47.81 -28.74 -22.44
C ASP A 213 -47.65 -27.21 -22.66
N THR A 214 -47.34 -26.85 -23.91
CA THR A 214 -47.40 -25.54 -24.61
C THR A 214 -48.85 -24.97 -24.73
N PRO A 215 -49.13 -23.75 -25.29
CA PRO A 215 -48.28 -22.66 -25.80
C PRO A 215 -48.75 -21.20 -25.46
N ASP A 216 -47.89 -20.23 -25.81
CA ASP A 216 -48.11 -18.85 -26.35
C ASP A 216 -49.36 -18.02 -25.97
N ASP A 217 -49.16 -16.78 -25.48
CA ASP A 217 -49.25 -15.54 -26.30
C ASP A 217 -49.03 -14.23 -25.48
N PRO A 218 -48.74 -13.08 -26.14
CA PRO A 218 -48.04 -11.92 -25.60
C PRO A 218 -48.95 -10.74 -25.23
N VAL A 219 -48.48 -9.81 -24.39
CA VAL A 219 -49.05 -8.46 -24.32
C VAL A 219 -47.98 -7.40 -24.06
N ASP A 220 -47.78 -6.57 -25.09
CA ASP A 220 -47.19 -5.22 -25.08
C ASP A 220 -47.80 -4.32 -23.99
N LYS A 221 -46.99 -3.38 -23.46
CA LYS A 221 -47.27 -1.95 -23.65
C LYS A 221 -46.21 -1.03 -23.06
N ASP A 222 -45.75 -0.17 -23.96
CA ASP A 222 -45.12 1.13 -23.79
C ASP A 222 -45.54 1.94 -22.56
N SER A 223 -44.58 2.68 -22.00
CA SER A 223 -44.74 4.12 -21.80
C SER A 223 -43.38 4.80 -21.67
N GLN A 224 -43.15 5.73 -22.60
CA GLN A 224 -42.13 6.77 -22.59
C GLN A 224 -42.30 7.67 -21.36
N ASP A 225 -41.18 8.15 -20.77
CA ASP A 225 -41.02 9.61 -20.67
C ASP A 225 -39.59 10.07 -20.30
N SER A 226 -39.17 11.06 -21.09
CA SER A 226 -38.27 12.21 -20.85
C SER A 226 -36.88 12.01 -20.27
N ASP A 227 -35.90 12.20 -21.17
CA ASP A 227 -34.50 12.50 -20.91
C ASP A 227 -34.31 13.88 -20.24
N GLU A 228 -33.64 13.90 -19.09
CA GLU A 228 -32.82 15.03 -18.64
C GLU A 228 -31.44 14.46 -18.25
N GLU A 229 -30.52 14.49 -19.22
CA GLU A 229 -29.13 14.10 -19.05
C GLU A 229 -28.34 15.23 -18.36
N GLU A 230 -28.13 15.13 -17.05
CA GLU A 230 -27.01 15.80 -16.38
C GLU A 230 -25.84 14.81 -16.23
N GLU A 231 -24.91 14.91 -17.18
CA GLU A 231 -23.61 14.23 -17.15
C GLU A 231 -22.67 14.90 -16.13
N GLU A 232 -22.55 14.34 -14.92
CA GLU A 232 -21.37 14.59 -14.08
C GLU A 232 -20.43 13.38 -14.10
N SER A 233 -19.40 13.51 -14.95
CA SER A 233 -18.27 12.61 -15.05
C SER A 233 -17.35 12.69 -13.82
N PHE A 234 -17.05 11.53 -13.28
CA PHE A 234 -16.10 11.27 -12.19
C PHE A 234 -14.66 11.70 -12.55
N MET A 235 -14.07 12.61 -11.76
CA MET A 235 -12.63 12.89 -11.76
C MET A 235 -12.14 13.11 -10.32
N LEU A 236 -11.20 12.27 -9.91
CA LEU A 236 -10.41 12.38 -8.68
C LEU A 236 -9.43 13.56 -8.83
N SER A 237 -9.94 14.79 -8.81
CA SER A 237 -9.12 15.98 -8.64
C SER A 237 -9.12 16.35 -7.16
N GLN A 238 -7.93 16.40 -6.57
CA GLN A 238 -7.71 17.25 -5.41
C GLN A 238 -8.01 18.68 -5.87
N LYS A 239 -9.24 19.15 -5.66
CA LYS A 239 -9.50 20.58 -5.65
C LYS A 239 -8.80 21.14 -4.41
N PRO A 240 -7.87 22.11 -4.55
CA PRO A 240 -7.42 22.88 -3.41
C PRO A 240 -8.53 23.87 -3.04
N ASN A 241 -8.75 24.06 -1.75
CA ASN A 241 -9.67 25.02 -1.15
C ASN A 241 -11.19 24.82 -1.40
N GLU A 242 -11.79 23.90 -0.65
CA GLU A 242 -13.07 24.20 0.01
C GLU A 242 -12.75 24.40 1.49
N ARG A 243 -12.33 25.63 1.80
CA ARG A 243 -12.12 26.12 3.17
C ARG A 243 -13.50 26.40 3.77
N GLU A 244 -13.68 25.89 4.99
CA GLU A 244 -14.84 26.10 5.87
C GLU A 244 -16.18 25.49 5.40
N LEU A 245 -16.63 24.46 6.11
CA LEU A 245 -17.99 23.95 6.00
C LEU A 245 -18.71 24.19 7.34
N CYS A 246 -19.11 25.44 7.57
CA CYS A 246 -20.06 25.79 8.61
C CYS A 246 -21.47 25.50 8.08
N LEU A 247 -22.28 24.71 8.79
CA LEU A 247 -23.71 24.66 8.53
C LEU A 247 -24.32 25.95 9.09
N THR A 248 -24.31 27.05 8.34
CA THR A 248 -25.19 28.18 8.65
C THR A 248 -26.59 27.83 8.18
N ALA A 249 -27.37 27.23 9.07
CA ALA A 249 -28.81 27.13 8.86
C ALA A 249 -29.40 28.54 9.02
N ASP A 250 -29.98 29.06 7.94
CA ASP A 250 -30.82 30.27 7.93
C ASP A 250 -32.14 29.99 8.67
N ARG A 251 -32.10 29.65 9.96
CA ARG A 251 -33.23 29.61 10.90
C ARG A 251 -32.72 29.89 12.31
N VAL A 252 -33.15 31.01 12.88
CA VAL A 252 -32.70 31.61 14.16
C VAL A 252 -33.13 30.80 15.41
N ALA A 253 -33.25 29.48 15.31
CA ALA A 253 -33.70 28.64 16.44
C ALA A 253 -32.94 27.31 16.59
N GLU A 254 -32.02 26.93 15.70
CA GLU A 254 -31.30 25.65 15.82
C GLU A 254 -29.83 25.84 16.23
N PRO A 255 -29.24 24.94 17.05
CA PRO A 255 -27.84 25.03 17.43
C PRO A 255 -26.94 24.93 16.19
N THR A 256 -25.87 25.73 16.13
CA THR A 256 -24.93 25.67 15.01
C THR A 256 -24.06 24.44 15.16
N VAL A 257 -24.30 23.43 14.31
CA VAL A 257 -23.57 22.16 14.32
C VAL A 257 -22.36 22.27 13.39
N VAL A 258 -21.16 22.18 13.96
CA VAL A 258 -19.91 22.13 13.20
C VAL A 258 -19.38 20.70 13.21
N LEU A 259 -19.17 20.12 12.02
CA LEU A 259 -18.56 18.79 11.87
C LEU A 259 -17.06 18.97 11.60
N HIS A 260 -16.21 18.28 12.36
CA HIS A 260 -14.76 18.33 12.15
C HIS A 260 -14.14 16.93 12.20
N ASP A 261 -13.28 16.65 11.23
CA ASP A 261 -12.50 15.43 11.14
C ASP A 261 -11.15 15.51 11.89
N VAL A 262 -10.84 14.46 12.65
CA VAL A 262 -9.66 14.43 13.54
C VAL A 262 -8.39 13.96 12.82
N LYS A 263 -8.48 13.02 11.86
CA LYS A 263 -7.29 12.32 11.33
C LYS A 263 -6.54 13.01 10.18
N ASN A 264 -7.21 13.79 9.33
CA ASN A 264 -6.57 14.35 8.13
C ASN A 264 -5.91 15.70 8.37
N HIS A 265 -6.18 16.33 9.51
CA HIS A 265 -5.66 17.64 9.85
C HIS A 265 -4.50 17.54 10.84
N SER A 266 -3.61 18.54 10.79
CA SER A 266 -2.51 18.63 11.75
C SER A 266 -3.05 18.66 13.18
N ALA A 267 -2.26 18.16 14.15
CA ALA A 267 -2.64 18.16 15.56
C ALA A 267 -2.98 19.56 16.12
N GLN A 268 -2.57 20.64 15.44
CA GLN A 268 -2.87 22.02 15.82
C GLN A 268 -4.21 22.54 15.27
N ASP A 269 -4.82 21.87 14.30
CA ASP A 269 -6.06 22.34 13.68
C ASP A 269 -7.25 22.27 14.66
N LEU A 270 -7.40 21.14 15.36
CA LEU A 270 -8.46 20.98 16.38
C LEU A 270 -8.30 22.00 17.51
N SER A 271 -7.09 22.19 18.04
CA SER A 271 -6.85 23.19 19.10
C SER A 271 -7.13 24.63 18.64
N SER A 272 -6.83 24.96 17.38
CA SER A 272 -7.13 26.28 16.79
C SER A 272 -8.65 26.47 16.57
N LYS A 273 -9.34 25.41 16.14
CA LYS A 273 -10.81 25.38 15.97
C LYS A 273 -11.55 25.49 17.30
N LEU A 274 -11.08 24.81 18.34
CA LEU A 274 -11.65 24.93 19.69
C LEU A 274 -11.56 26.37 20.22
N ARG A 275 -10.42 27.06 19.99
CA ARG A 275 -10.24 28.46 20.39
C ARG A 275 -11.09 29.46 19.59
N SER A 276 -11.30 29.21 18.30
CA SER A 276 -12.08 30.10 17.44
C SER A 276 -13.59 29.91 17.62
N LEU A 277 -14.05 28.66 17.69
CA LEU A 277 -15.48 28.32 17.77
C LEU A 277 -16.03 28.40 19.19
N LYS A 278 -15.18 28.27 20.23
CA LYS A 278 -15.57 28.24 21.64
C LYS A 278 -16.86 27.44 21.91
N PRO A 279 -16.90 26.14 21.55
CA PRO A 279 -18.13 25.35 21.64
C PRO A 279 -18.59 25.15 23.09
N THR A 280 -19.91 25.13 23.29
CA THR A 280 -20.54 24.83 24.59
C THR A 280 -20.65 23.32 24.82
N SER A 281 -20.90 22.58 23.74
CA SER A 281 -21.03 21.13 23.73
C SER A 281 -20.12 20.50 22.67
N VAL A 282 -19.42 19.43 23.04
CA VAL A 282 -18.58 18.63 22.13
C VAL A 282 -19.08 17.20 22.11
N ILE A 283 -19.37 16.68 20.91
CA ILE A 283 -19.87 15.32 20.70
C ILE A 283 -18.77 14.51 20.00
N PHE A 284 -18.30 13.45 20.64
CA PHE A 284 -17.38 12.50 20.04
C PHE A 284 -18.16 11.37 19.38
N TYR A 285 -18.25 11.40 18.03
CA TYR A 285 -18.88 10.33 17.26
C TYR A 285 -18.04 9.04 17.27
N ASN A 286 -16.71 9.21 17.25
CA ASN A 286 -15.74 8.18 17.57
C ASN A 286 -14.84 8.69 18.70
N ALA A 287 -14.54 7.83 19.67
CA ALA A 287 -13.64 8.18 20.75
C ALA A 287 -12.19 8.07 20.31
N ASP A 288 -11.44 9.17 20.42
CA ASP A 288 -9.99 9.20 20.21
C ASP A 288 -9.29 9.82 21.43
N VAL A 289 -8.30 9.11 21.96
CA VAL A 289 -7.58 9.51 23.19
C VAL A 289 -6.85 10.84 22.99
N ALA A 290 -6.29 11.09 21.79
CA ALA A 290 -5.57 12.32 21.51
C ALA A 290 -6.51 13.53 21.48
N ALA A 291 -7.64 13.42 20.79
CA ALA A 291 -8.65 14.49 20.73
C ALA A 291 -9.26 14.81 22.12
N ILE A 292 -9.50 13.79 22.96
CA ILE A 292 -10.00 13.98 24.33
C ILE A 292 -9.04 14.85 25.15
N ARG A 293 -7.74 14.54 25.14
CA ARG A 293 -6.72 15.33 25.85
C ARG A 293 -6.60 16.76 25.35
N GLN A 294 -6.81 16.98 24.05
CA GLN A 294 -6.82 18.35 23.51
C GLN A 294 -8.01 19.16 24.04
N VAL A 295 -9.18 18.53 24.21
CA VAL A 295 -10.33 19.17 24.84
C VAL A 295 -10.08 19.43 26.33
N GLU A 296 -9.41 18.54 27.05
CA GLU A 296 -8.99 18.77 28.44
C GLU A 296 -8.04 19.98 28.56
N VAL A 297 -7.04 20.07 27.68
CA VAL A 297 -6.12 21.21 27.63
C VAL A 297 -6.87 22.51 27.28
N TYR A 298 -7.85 22.44 26.38
CA TYR A 298 -8.70 23.59 26.05
C TYR A 298 -9.55 24.03 27.25
N GLN A 299 -10.16 23.11 28.00
CA GLN A 299 -10.93 23.41 29.21
C GLN A 299 -10.04 24.06 30.29
N CYS A 300 -8.78 23.63 30.41
CA CYS A 300 -7.81 24.28 31.29
C CYS A 300 -7.43 25.69 30.83
N ALA A 301 -7.36 25.92 29.51
CA ALA A 301 -7.05 27.23 28.95
C ALA A 301 -8.23 28.22 29.03
N GLN A 302 -9.47 27.73 29.04
CA GLN A 302 -10.68 28.54 29.09
C GLN A 302 -11.56 28.17 30.30
N SER A 303 -11.32 28.84 31.42
CA SER A 303 -12.02 28.58 32.69
C SER A 303 -13.44 29.17 32.78
N GLU A 304 -13.84 30.02 31.82
CA GLU A 304 -15.10 30.76 31.89
C GLU A 304 -16.34 29.93 31.47
N VAL A 305 -16.18 28.95 30.58
CA VAL A 305 -17.27 28.12 30.06
C VAL A 305 -16.92 26.66 30.29
N LYS A 306 -17.83 25.93 30.97
CA LYS A 306 -17.70 24.49 31.15
C LYS A 306 -18.24 23.77 29.91
N VAL A 307 -17.35 23.11 29.19
CA VAL A 307 -17.71 22.34 27.99
C VAL A 307 -18.40 21.04 28.41
N LYS A 308 -19.60 20.76 27.89
CA LYS A 308 -20.26 19.46 28.04
C LYS A 308 -19.75 18.50 26.97
N VAL A 309 -19.28 17.32 27.37
CA VAL A 309 -18.72 16.32 26.45
C VAL A 309 -19.63 15.09 26.39
N PHE A 310 -20.04 14.70 25.19
CA PHE A 310 -20.83 13.50 24.94
C PHE A 310 -19.99 12.46 24.20
N PHE A 311 -19.94 11.23 24.73
CA PHE A 311 -19.23 10.12 24.10
C PHE A 311 -20.22 9.13 23.48
N MET A 312 -20.02 8.81 22.22
CA MET A 312 -20.77 7.77 21.52
C MET A 312 -19.86 6.55 21.31
N GLN A 313 -20.19 5.44 21.95
CA GLN A 313 -19.48 4.16 21.79
C GLN A 313 -20.49 3.02 21.67
N TYR A 314 -20.21 2.08 20.77
CA TYR A 314 -20.96 0.82 20.74
C TYR A 314 -20.46 -0.09 21.87
N GLY A 315 -21.34 -0.50 22.76
CA GLY A 315 -21.01 -1.49 23.80
C GLY A 315 -20.69 -2.86 23.20
N GLU A 316 -19.76 -3.58 23.82
CA GLU A 316 -19.29 -4.92 23.41
C GLU A 316 -18.79 -4.99 21.96
N SER A 317 -18.33 -3.86 21.42
CA SER A 317 -17.91 -3.74 20.03
C SER A 317 -16.40 -3.72 19.85
N VAL A 318 -15.97 -3.89 18.60
CA VAL A 318 -14.57 -3.67 18.19
C VAL A 318 -14.10 -2.25 18.48
N GLU A 319 -14.97 -1.25 18.40
CA GLU A 319 -14.62 0.16 18.65
C GLU A 319 -14.23 0.40 20.11
N GLU A 320 -15.04 -0.13 21.04
CA GLU A 320 -14.76 -0.05 22.49
C GLU A 320 -13.46 -0.79 22.83
N GLN A 321 -13.30 -2.02 22.33
CA GLN A 321 -12.10 -2.82 22.59
C GLN A 321 -10.83 -2.17 22.02
N ALA A 322 -10.91 -1.51 20.86
CA ALA A 322 -9.80 -0.75 20.29
C ALA A 322 -9.42 0.42 21.20
N TYR A 323 -10.39 1.22 21.64
CA TYR A 323 -10.17 2.35 22.56
C TYR A 323 -9.55 1.91 23.90
N LEU A 324 -10.10 0.86 24.52
CA LEU A 324 -9.57 0.32 25.78
C LEU A 324 -8.17 -0.29 25.62
N SER A 325 -7.92 -0.98 24.51
CA SER A 325 -6.60 -1.54 24.18
C SER A 325 -5.56 -0.45 24.01
N ASP A 326 -5.90 0.66 23.35
CA ASP A 326 -5.01 1.80 23.19
C ASP A 326 -4.67 2.45 24.54
N LEU A 327 -5.66 2.63 25.42
CA LEU A 327 -5.45 3.17 26.77
C LEU A 327 -4.58 2.24 27.64
N ARG A 328 -4.81 0.92 27.59
CA ARG A 328 -3.99 -0.08 28.30
C ARG A 328 -2.56 -0.09 27.79
N ARG A 329 -2.37 -0.04 26.47
CA ARG A 329 -1.06 -0.03 25.82
C ARG A 329 -0.27 1.21 26.22
N GLU A 330 -0.90 2.38 26.21
CA GLU A 330 -0.26 3.61 26.63
C GLU A 330 0.13 3.58 28.11
N LYS A 331 -0.77 3.15 28.99
CA LYS A 331 -0.47 2.98 30.43
C LYS A 331 0.75 2.07 30.64
N LYS A 332 0.74 0.89 30.01
CA LYS A 332 1.84 -0.08 30.11
C LYS A 332 3.16 0.50 29.58
N ALA A 333 3.12 1.28 28.50
CA ALA A 333 4.30 1.93 27.95
C ALA A 333 4.89 2.97 28.92
N PHE A 334 4.06 3.78 29.57
CA PHE A 334 4.52 4.73 30.58
C PHE A 334 5.09 4.03 31.83
N GLU A 335 4.42 3.00 32.34
CA GLU A 335 4.92 2.20 33.46
C GLU A 335 6.28 1.57 33.14
N TYR A 336 6.42 1.02 31.92
CA TYR A 336 7.68 0.47 31.44
C TYR A 336 8.80 1.52 31.41
N LEU A 337 8.53 2.72 30.88
CA LEU A 337 9.52 3.80 30.86
C LEU A 337 9.94 4.25 32.27
N ILE A 338 9.02 4.26 33.23
CA ILE A 338 9.33 4.59 34.63
C ILE A 338 10.23 3.52 35.26
N GLN A 339 9.95 2.24 35.00
CA GLN A 339 10.76 1.12 35.47
C GLN A 339 12.17 1.17 34.86
N GLU A 340 12.28 1.34 33.55
CA GLU A 340 13.57 1.47 32.86
C GLU A 340 14.35 2.69 33.35
N LYS A 341 13.72 3.86 33.50
CA LYS A 341 14.36 5.06 34.05
C LYS A 341 14.89 4.85 35.47
N THR A 342 14.19 4.05 36.29
CA THR A 342 14.63 3.73 37.66
C THR A 342 15.84 2.77 37.65
N ASN A 343 15.89 1.87 36.67
CA ASN A 343 16.99 0.90 36.51
C ASN A 343 18.22 1.52 35.82
N MET A 344 18.04 2.55 34.99
CA MET A 344 19.14 3.26 34.35
C MET A 344 19.92 4.10 35.37
N ALA A 345 21.10 3.63 35.75
CA ALA A 345 22.13 4.50 36.32
C ALA A 345 22.62 5.43 35.20
N VAL A 346 22.15 6.67 35.18
CA VAL A 346 22.63 7.70 34.24
C VAL A 346 24.13 7.90 34.50
N PRO A 347 25.04 7.49 33.60
CA PRO A 347 26.44 7.86 33.73
C PRO A 347 26.48 9.37 33.55
N THR A 348 26.92 10.10 34.58
CA THR A 348 26.93 11.57 34.62
C THR A 348 27.98 12.18 33.67
N GLU A 349 28.66 11.37 32.87
CA GLU A 349 29.76 11.79 32.00
C GLU A 349 29.64 11.13 30.62
N GLN A 350 28.75 11.67 29.79
CA GLN A 350 28.84 11.53 28.34
C GLN A 350 28.26 12.79 27.67
N ASP A 351 28.63 13.96 28.20
CA ASP A 351 28.67 15.15 27.35
C ASP A 351 29.73 14.88 26.28
N GLY A 352 29.30 14.93 25.03
CA GLY A 352 30.12 14.62 23.87
C GLY A 352 31.38 15.46 23.81
N VAL A 353 32.44 14.96 24.44
CA VAL A 353 33.80 15.39 24.15
C VAL A 353 34.05 15.00 22.71
N SER A 354 33.94 16.01 21.85
CA SER A 354 34.55 16.04 20.53
C SER A 354 36.06 16.03 20.75
N THR A 355 36.61 14.86 21.03
CA THR A 355 37.98 14.57 20.62
C THR A 355 37.95 14.72 19.10
N GLU A 356 38.43 15.86 18.60
CA GLU A 356 38.76 16.00 17.19
C GLU A 356 39.62 14.78 16.82
N PRO A 357 39.22 13.96 15.84
CA PRO A 357 40.04 12.84 15.42
C PRO A 357 41.37 13.40 14.92
N GLU A 358 42.43 13.12 15.66
CA GLU A 358 43.81 13.37 15.24
C GLU A 358 44.03 12.66 13.90
N GLU A 359 44.49 13.44 12.91
CA GLU A 359 44.79 13.09 11.51
C GLU A 359 43.63 12.48 10.69
N SER A 360 43.08 13.27 9.76
CA SER A 360 42.00 12.83 8.87
C SER A 360 42.46 11.63 8.04
N CYS A 361 41.97 10.45 8.39
CA CYS A 361 42.08 9.27 7.55
C CYS A 361 41.08 9.43 6.40
N GLY A 362 41.55 9.38 5.15
CA GLY A 362 40.78 9.16 3.91
C GLY A 362 39.38 9.80 3.74
N ARG A 363 39.18 10.57 2.67
CA ARG A 363 37.85 11.06 2.28
C ARG A 363 37.07 10.00 1.50
N VAL A 364 35.77 9.88 1.79
CA VAL A 364 34.81 9.04 1.06
C VAL A 364 33.60 9.89 0.67
N ILE A 365 33.22 9.83 -0.60
CA ILE A 365 31.98 10.47 -1.08
C ILE A 365 30.83 9.49 -0.91
N VAL A 366 29.74 9.96 -0.32
CA VAL A 366 28.55 9.15 -0.03
C VAL A 366 27.33 9.80 -0.66
N ASP A 367 26.52 9.00 -1.34
CA ASP A 367 25.23 9.46 -1.86
C ASP A 367 24.32 9.95 -0.73
N MET A 368 23.71 11.13 -0.88
CA MET A 368 22.70 11.65 0.06
C MET A 368 21.57 10.65 0.33
N ARG A 369 21.22 9.79 -0.64
CA ARG A 369 20.18 8.76 -0.47
C ARG A 369 20.56 7.68 0.54
N GLU A 370 21.85 7.48 0.75
CA GLU A 370 22.42 6.40 1.54
C GLU A 370 22.55 6.75 3.04
N PHE A 371 22.36 8.02 3.42
CA PHE A 371 22.25 8.45 4.82
C PHE A 371 21.05 7.89 5.58
N ARG A 372 20.17 7.15 4.90
CA ARG A 372 19.11 6.36 5.53
C ARG A 372 19.62 5.09 6.20
N SER A 373 20.86 4.67 5.91
CA SER A 373 21.48 3.50 6.49
C SER A 373 22.42 3.86 7.65
N GLU A 374 22.80 2.86 8.44
CA GLU A 374 23.71 3.03 9.60
C GLU A 374 25.19 3.16 9.18
N LEU A 375 25.54 2.76 7.95
CA LEU A 375 26.94 2.65 7.51
C LEU A 375 27.68 4.00 7.48
N PRO A 376 27.11 5.12 7.00
CA PRO A 376 27.79 6.42 7.03
C PRO A 376 28.19 6.83 8.46
N VAL A 377 27.33 6.61 9.46
CA VAL A 377 27.66 6.95 10.86
C VAL A 377 28.85 6.13 11.36
N LEU A 378 28.93 4.85 10.99
CA LEU A 378 30.04 3.97 11.37
C LEU A 378 31.36 4.32 10.66
N LEU A 379 31.30 4.76 9.40
CA LEU A 379 32.47 5.24 8.66
C LEU A 379 33.08 6.46 9.35
N HIS A 380 32.24 7.42 9.76
CA HIS A 380 32.68 8.61 10.48
C HIS A 380 33.26 8.25 11.86
N LYS A 381 32.63 7.33 12.59
CA LYS A 381 33.14 6.84 13.88
C LYS A 381 34.52 6.19 13.77
N ARG A 382 34.86 5.60 12.62
CA ARG A 382 36.19 5.03 12.35
C ARG A 382 37.22 6.06 11.85
N GLY A 383 36.87 7.33 11.76
CA GLY A 383 37.78 8.41 11.38
C GLY A 383 37.88 8.69 9.88
N LEU A 384 36.97 8.14 9.05
CA LEU A 384 36.87 8.52 7.64
C LEU A 384 36.07 9.82 7.49
N TYR A 385 36.59 10.76 6.69
CA TYR A 385 35.86 11.98 6.37
C TYR A 385 34.79 11.72 5.31
N ILE A 386 33.53 12.06 5.61
CA ILE A 386 32.39 11.80 4.74
C ILE A 386 31.98 13.08 4.04
N GLU A 387 31.95 13.03 2.71
CA GLU A 387 31.44 14.12 1.88
C GLU A 387 30.09 13.72 1.25
N PRO A 388 28.96 14.29 1.71
CA PRO A 388 27.64 13.99 1.16
C PRO A 388 27.44 14.67 -0.19
N VAL A 389 27.24 13.90 -1.25
CA VAL A 389 27.01 14.42 -2.62
C VAL A 389 25.93 13.58 -3.30
N THR A 390 25.02 14.20 -4.06
CA THR A 390 24.10 13.44 -4.91
C THR A 390 24.82 12.93 -6.15
N ILE A 391 25.07 11.63 -6.19
CA ILE A 391 25.72 10.96 -7.32
C ILE A 391 24.70 10.13 -8.10
N SER A 392 24.89 10.06 -9.42
CA SER A 392 24.00 9.30 -10.30
C SER A 392 24.39 7.82 -10.39
N VAL A 393 25.69 7.51 -10.23
CA VAL A 393 26.28 6.18 -10.40
C VAL A 393 27.01 5.75 -9.13
N GLY A 394 26.54 4.67 -8.50
CA GLY A 394 27.08 4.11 -7.26
C GLY A 394 26.53 4.76 -5.99
N ASP A 395 26.84 4.18 -4.84
CA ASP A 395 26.42 4.68 -3.52
C ASP A 395 27.60 5.28 -2.73
N TYR A 396 28.79 4.69 -2.88
CA TYR A 396 30.01 5.15 -2.22
C TYR A 396 31.17 5.22 -3.21
N ILE A 397 31.94 6.31 -3.18
CA ILE A 397 33.16 6.46 -3.98
C ILE A 397 34.33 6.57 -3.00
N LEU A 398 35.15 5.51 -2.97
CA LEU A 398 36.31 5.44 -2.06
C LEU A 398 37.52 6.15 -2.65
N SER A 399 37.68 6.13 -3.97
CA SER A 399 38.83 6.66 -4.71
C SER A 399 38.39 6.96 -6.15
N PRO A 400 39.09 7.79 -6.94
CA PRO A 400 38.68 8.12 -8.32
C PRO A 400 38.41 6.89 -9.20
N ASP A 401 39.09 5.77 -8.92
CA ASP A 401 38.92 4.50 -9.64
C ASP A 401 37.84 3.58 -9.08
N ILE A 402 37.42 3.79 -7.82
CA ILE A 402 36.70 2.82 -7.01
C ILE A 402 35.32 3.34 -6.67
N CYS A 403 34.33 2.68 -7.27
CA CYS A 403 32.91 2.90 -7.02
C CYS A 403 32.32 1.65 -6.38
N VAL A 404 31.55 1.84 -5.32
CA VAL A 404 30.85 0.77 -4.60
C VAL A 404 29.34 1.00 -4.71
N GLU A 405 28.63 -0.04 -5.14
CA GLU A 405 27.18 -0.16 -4.96
C GLU A 405 26.94 -1.10 -3.78
N ARG A 406 26.21 -0.62 -2.77
CA ARG A 406 25.82 -1.41 -1.60
C ARG A 406 24.45 -2.04 -1.86
N LYS A 407 24.34 -3.35 -1.62
CA LYS A 407 23.08 -4.08 -1.74
C LYS A 407 22.84 -4.94 -0.51
N SER A 408 21.68 -4.73 0.13
CA SER A 408 21.13 -5.71 1.06
C SER A 408 20.71 -6.98 0.30
N ILE A 409 20.56 -8.11 0.99
CA ILE A 409 20.10 -9.36 0.35
C ILE A 409 18.71 -9.22 -0.27
N SER A 410 17.79 -8.52 0.39
CA SER A 410 16.45 -8.25 -0.15
C SER A 410 16.52 -7.44 -1.45
N ASP A 411 17.35 -6.40 -1.46
CA ASP A 411 17.49 -5.52 -2.62
C ASP A 411 18.26 -6.20 -3.76
N LEU A 412 19.20 -7.09 -3.44
CA LEU A 412 19.92 -7.89 -4.42
C LEU A 412 18.94 -8.78 -5.18
N ILE A 413 18.08 -9.49 -4.47
CA ILE A 413 17.08 -10.38 -5.06
C ILE A 413 16.08 -9.58 -5.90
N GLY A 414 15.56 -8.46 -5.37
CA GLY A 414 14.63 -7.59 -6.09
C GLY A 414 15.24 -6.94 -7.34
N SER A 415 16.50 -6.48 -7.25
CA SER A 415 17.21 -5.84 -8.36
C SER A 415 17.65 -6.82 -9.45
N LEU A 416 17.98 -8.07 -9.10
CA LEU A 416 18.24 -9.16 -10.06
C LEU A 416 16.96 -9.65 -10.75
N GLN A 417 15.81 -9.62 -10.08
CA GLN A 417 14.53 -9.99 -10.68
C GLN A 417 14.00 -8.91 -11.63
N SER A 418 14.14 -7.63 -11.26
CA SER A 418 13.74 -6.49 -12.09
C SER A 418 14.73 -6.16 -13.21
N GLY A 419 15.95 -6.71 -13.16
CA GLY A 419 17.03 -6.37 -14.10
C GLY A 419 17.71 -5.03 -13.81
N ARG A 420 17.26 -4.29 -12.77
CA ARG A 420 17.85 -3.00 -12.36
C ARG A 420 19.35 -3.11 -12.05
N LEU A 421 19.78 -4.20 -11.42
CA LEU A 421 21.20 -4.35 -11.06
C LEU A 421 22.12 -4.34 -12.30
N TYR A 422 21.65 -4.93 -13.40
CA TYR A 422 22.42 -4.99 -14.64
C TYR A 422 22.71 -3.59 -15.20
N THR A 423 21.71 -2.70 -15.22
CA THR A 423 21.88 -1.32 -15.71
C THR A 423 22.79 -0.51 -14.79
N GLN A 424 22.67 -0.69 -13.47
CA GLN A 424 23.55 -0.05 -12.48
C GLN A 424 25.01 -0.48 -12.67
N VAL A 425 25.26 -1.79 -12.77
CA VAL A 425 26.62 -2.32 -13.01
C VAL A 425 27.17 -1.85 -14.36
N GLN A 426 26.34 -1.81 -15.40
CA GLN A 426 26.73 -1.29 -16.71
C GLN A 426 27.18 0.17 -16.63
N GLN A 427 26.48 1.01 -15.85
CA GLN A 427 26.88 2.41 -15.62
C GLN A 427 28.19 2.48 -14.83
N MET A 428 28.34 1.69 -13.75
CA MET A 428 29.58 1.66 -12.96
C MET A 428 30.80 1.24 -13.80
N CYS A 429 30.68 0.17 -14.61
CA CYS A 429 31.76 -0.32 -15.47
C CYS A 429 32.18 0.65 -16.59
N ARG A 430 31.32 1.61 -16.95
CA ARG A 430 31.60 2.64 -17.96
C ARG A 430 32.45 3.77 -17.39
N HIS A 431 32.17 4.19 -16.16
CA HIS A 431 32.77 5.38 -15.56
C HIS A 431 33.94 5.08 -14.62
N TYR A 432 33.98 3.89 -14.01
CA TYR A 432 34.98 3.52 -13.02
C TYR A 432 35.82 2.32 -13.48
N ALA A 433 37.12 2.36 -13.15
CA ALA A 433 38.05 1.29 -13.48
C ALA A 433 37.78 0.03 -12.63
N LYS A 434 37.42 0.20 -11.36
CA LYS A 434 37.20 -0.87 -10.38
C LYS A 434 35.82 -0.75 -9.73
N PRO A 435 34.75 -1.20 -10.43
CA PRO A 435 33.42 -1.25 -9.84
C PRO A 435 33.31 -2.42 -8.85
N LEU A 436 32.78 -2.14 -7.66
CA LEU A 436 32.56 -3.11 -6.59
C LEU A 436 31.07 -3.20 -6.25
N LEU A 437 30.56 -4.41 -6.19
CA LEU A 437 29.25 -4.70 -5.62
C LEU A 437 29.46 -5.26 -4.21
N LEU A 438 29.07 -4.48 -3.22
CA LEU A 438 29.09 -4.87 -1.81
C LEU A 438 27.74 -5.50 -1.47
N ILE A 439 27.77 -6.77 -1.05
CA ILE A 439 26.61 -7.50 -0.57
C ILE A 439 26.72 -7.62 0.96
N GLU A 440 25.79 -6.97 1.66
CA GLU A 440 25.77 -6.90 3.12
C GLU A 440 24.70 -7.85 3.69
N PHE A 441 25.10 -8.61 4.72
CA PHE A 441 24.23 -9.53 5.46
C PHE A 441 23.83 -8.94 6.81
N ASP A 442 22.70 -9.43 7.32
CA ASP A 442 22.27 -9.15 8.69
C ASP A 442 23.03 -10.07 9.66
N HIS A 443 23.63 -9.49 10.70
CA HIS A 443 24.42 -10.20 11.72
C HIS A 443 23.62 -11.34 12.38
N ASN A 444 22.29 -11.20 12.46
CA ASN A 444 21.42 -12.14 13.14
C ASN A 444 21.00 -13.33 12.27
N LYS A 445 21.45 -13.40 11.01
CA LYS A 445 21.05 -14.45 10.06
C LYS A 445 22.27 -15.25 9.58
N PRO A 446 22.18 -16.59 9.53
CA PRO A 446 23.28 -17.41 9.04
C PRO A 446 23.60 -17.11 7.57
N PHE A 447 24.89 -17.13 7.25
CA PHE A 447 25.44 -16.85 5.92
C PHE A 447 25.17 -18.01 4.96
N GLU A 448 24.05 -18.00 4.24
CA GLU A 448 23.79 -19.01 3.19
C GLU A 448 23.02 -18.40 1.99
N LEU A 449 23.70 -18.27 0.84
CA LEU A 449 23.03 -18.05 -0.46
C LEU A 449 22.45 -19.35 -1.05
N GLN A 450 22.98 -20.49 -0.61
CA GLN A 450 22.61 -21.82 -1.06
C GLN A 450 22.09 -22.61 0.13
N GLY A 451 20.79 -22.92 0.15
CA GLY A 451 20.26 -24.02 0.94
C GLY A 451 19.24 -23.69 2.03
N ASN A 452 18.10 -24.37 1.94
CA ASN A 452 17.25 -24.92 3.00
C ASN A 452 16.54 -24.03 4.05
N TYR A 453 16.84 -22.75 4.23
CA TYR A 453 16.00 -21.91 5.13
C TYR A 453 14.64 -21.53 4.52
N TYR A 454 14.47 -21.74 3.21
CA TYR A 454 13.19 -21.62 2.56
C TYR A 454 12.44 -22.94 2.64
N LEU A 455 11.46 -23.04 3.56
CA LEU A 455 10.57 -24.20 3.74
C LEU A 455 9.78 -24.61 2.48
N SER A 456 9.82 -23.81 1.41
CA SER A 456 9.08 -24.02 0.17
C SER A 456 9.98 -24.49 -0.98
N ARG A 457 9.65 -25.65 -1.56
CA ARG A 457 10.30 -26.26 -2.74
C ARG A 457 10.39 -25.31 -3.95
N ASP A 458 9.45 -24.37 -4.06
CA ASP A 458 9.40 -23.34 -5.12
C ASP A 458 10.49 -22.26 -4.99
N ILE A 459 11.08 -22.08 -3.81
CA ILE A 459 12.09 -21.03 -3.56
C ILE A 459 13.50 -21.61 -3.64
N ALA A 460 13.69 -22.91 -3.36
CA ALA A 460 14.94 -23.61 -3.64
C ALA A 460 15.32 -23.54 -5.14
N ALA A 461 14.32 -23.57 -6.03
CA ALA A 461 14.52 -23.30 -7.46
C ALA A 461 14.93 -21.85 -7.74
N LYS A 462 14.43 -20.89 -6.96
CA LYS A 462 14.79 -19.47 -7.10
C LYS A 462 16.16 -19.13 -6.53
N SER A 463 16.66 -19.84 -5.51
CA SER A 463 18.04 -19.64 -5.02
C SER A 463 19.08 -20.11 -6.03
N SER A 464 18.81 -21.20 -6.75
CA SER A 464 19.62 -21.58 -7.91
C SER A 464 19.54 -20.53 -9.02
N ASP A 465 18.37 -19.92 -9.25
CA ASP A 465 18.23 -18.84 -10.24
C ASP A 465 19.02 -17.58 -9.85
N ILE A 466 19.06 -17.20 -8.57
CA ILE A 466 19.82 -16.03 -8.10
C ILE A 466 21.31 -16.27 -8.31
N THR A 467 21.80 -17.45 -7.95
CA THR A 467 23.21 -17.82 -8.13
C THR A 467 23.57 -17.83 -9.63
N ALA A 468 22.72 -18.43 -10.47
CA ALA A 468 22.92 -18.45 -11.92
C ALA A 468 22.89 -17.04 -12.54
N LYS A 469 22.00 -16.16 -12.08
CA LYS A 469 21.94 -14.76 -12.52
C LYS A 469 23.16 -13.96 -12.07
N LEU A 470 23.65 -14.18 -10.86
CA LEU A 470 24.87 -13.55 -10.37
C LEU A 470 26.10 -14.02 -11.15
N GLN A 471 26.20 -15.32 -11.44
CA GLN A 471 27.23 -15.88 -12.31
C GLN A 471 27.18 -15.26 -13.71
N LEU A 472 26.00 -15.17 -14.32
CA LEU A 472 25.80 -14.53 -15.62
C LEU A 472 26.24 -13.06 -15.60
N LEU A 473 25.93 -12.34 -14.53
CA LEU A 473 26.34 -10.95 -14.36
C LEU A 473 27.86 -10.80 -14.24
N THR A 474 28.54 -11.68 -13.50
CA THR A 474 30.02 -11.68 -13.42
C THR A 474 30.70 -12.09 -14.72
N LEU A 475 30.07 -12.97 -15.52
CA LEU A 475 30.54 -13.33 -16.86
C LEU A 475 30.46 -12.16 -17.83
N HIS A 476 29.38 -11.38 -17.77
CA HIS A 476 29.20 -10.21 -18.64
C HIS A 476 30.12 -9.04 -18.28
N PHE A 477 30.39 -8.83 -16.98
CA PHE A 477 31.18 -7.70 -16.48
C PHE A 477 32.46 -8.19 -15.78
N PRO A 478 33.54 -8.53 -16.52
CA PRO A 478 34.76 -9.08 -15.93
C PRO A 478 35.52 -8.10 -15.02
N LYS A 479 35.24 -6.80 -15.11
CA LYS A 479 35.80 -5.77 -14.22
C LYS A 479 35.12 -5.72 -12.85
N LEU A 480 33.90 -6.26 -12.73
CA LEU A 480 33.12 -6.19 -11.50
C LEU A 480 33.75 -7.09 -10.42
N ARG A 481 33.93 -6.54 -9.22
CA ARG A 481 34.35 -7.29 -8.04
C ARG A 481 33.18 -7.42 -7.06
N LEU A 482 32.96 -8.64 -6.58
CA LEU A 482 31.96 -8.91 -5.54
C LEU A 482 32.65 -8.93 -4.18
N ILE A 483 32.06 -8.24 -3.22
CA ILE A 483 32.49 -8.24 -1.83
C ILE A 483 31.32 -8.65 -0.95
N TRP A 484 31.60 -9.51 0.02
CA TRP A 484 30.63 -10.00 0.98
C TRP A 484 31.02 -9.44 2.35
N SER A 485 30.07 -8.82 3.06
CA SER A 485 30.28 -8.31 4.40
C SER A 485 29.20 -8.81 5.35
N SER A 486 29.60 -9.38 6.47
CA SER A 486 28.68 -9.93 7.49
C SER A 486 27.93 -8.88 8.31
N GLY A 487 28.18 -7.58 8.04
CA GLY A 487 27.35 -6.48 8.51
C GLY A 487 28.08 -5.13 8.47
N PRO A 488 27.41 -4.03 8.88
CA PRO A 488 27.87 -2.67 8.58
C PRO A 488 29.16 -2.29 9.31
N TYR A 489 29.42 -2.82 10.50
CA TYR A 489 30.69 -2.60 11.21
C TYR A 489 31.90 -3.17 10.46
N ASN A 490 31.74 -4.36 9.88
CA ASN A 490 32.78 -5.03 9.08
C ASN A 490 32.93 -4.35 7.71
N THR A 491 31.84 -3.85 7.14
CA THR A 491 31.89 -3.01 5.94
C THR A 491 32.72 -1.75 6.18
N ALA A 492 32.51 -1.07 7.31
CA ALA A 492 33.27 0.13 7.64
C ALA A 492 34.77 -0.17 7.80
N GLN A 493 35.10 -1.33 8.38
CA GLN A 493 36.49 -1.81 8.41
C GLN A 493 37.08 -2.00 7.03
N LEU A 494 36.34 -2.70 6.18
CA LEU A 494 36.79 -3.00 4.84
C LEU A 494 37.00 -1.73 4.01
N PHE A 495 36.15 -0.72 4.17
CA PHE A 495 36.31 0.57 3.50
C PHE A 495 37.57 1.29 3.97
N PHE A 496 37.85 1.27 5.27
CA PHE A 496 39.08 1.80 5.84
C PHE A 496 40.32 1.12 5.24
N GLU A 497 40.35 -0.22 5.21
CA GLU A 497 41.44 -0.99 4.62
C GLU A 497 41.58 -0.78 3.11
N LEU A 498 40.46 -0.70 2.38
CA LEU A 498 40.46 -0.42 0.94
C LEU A 498 40.91 1.00 0.62
N LYS A 499 40.82 1.94 1.55
CA LYS A 499 41.20 3.33 1.35
C LYS A 499 42.69 3.57 1.59
N GLN A 500 43.36 2.72 2.38
CA GLN A 500 44.78 2.88 2.70
C GLN A 500 45.66 2.92 1.43
N GLY A 501 46.49 3.97 1.33
CA GLY A 501 47.46 4.13 0.25
C GLY A 501 46.85 4.42 -1.14
N ARG A 502 45.62 4.95 -1.20
CA ARG A 502 44.94 5.33 -2.45
C ARG A 502 44.62 6.82 -2.51
N ASP A 503 44.49 7.34 -3.72
CA ASP A 503 44.18 8.75 -3.97
C ASP A 503 42.78 9.15 -3.49
N GLU A 504 42.62 10.43 -3.20
CA GLU A 504 41.39 11.04 -2.71
C GLU A 504 40.40 11.33 -3.85
N PRO A 505 39.10 10.98 -3.68
CA PRO A 505 38.08 11.29 -4.67
C PRO A 505 37.69 12.78 -4.64
N SER A 506 37.30 13.33 -5.78
CA SER A 506 36.77 14.70 -5.91
C SER A 506 35.26 14.70 -6.10
N ALA A 507 34.56 15.51 -5.29
CA ALA A 507 33.10 15.67 -5.34
C ALA A 507 32.60 16.25 -6.67
N GLU A 508 33.33 17.19 -7.25
CA GLU A 508 32.95 17.84 -8.52
C GLU A 508 32.93 16.84 -9.68
N VAL A 509 33.94 15.96 -9.73
CA VAL A 509 34.04 14.91 -10.75
C VAL A 509 32.94 13.87 -10.53
N ALA A 510 32.70 13.45 -9.28
CA ALA A 510 31.67 12.48 -8.96
C ALA A 510 30.25 12.96 -9.33
N SER A 511 29.95 14.25 -9.13
CA SER A 511 28.64 14.82 -9.43
C SER A 511 28.38 14.99 -10.92
N SER A 512 29.41 15.32 -11.70
CA SER A 512 29.31 15.47 -13.16
C SER A 512 29.20 14.13 -13.91
N ILE A 513 29.68 13.04 -13.31
CA ILE A 513 29.57 11.70 -13.89
C ILE A 513 28.09 11.27 -13.95
N GLY A 514 27.65 10.89 -15.14
CA GLY A 514 26.33 10.30 -15.40
C GLY A 514 25.18 11.30 -15.59
N GLN A 515 25.44 12.61 -15.49
CA GLN A 515 24.48 13.62 -15.96
C GLN A 515 24.39 13.55 -17.49
N THR A 516 23.19 13.33 -18.02
CA THR A 516 22.95 13.52 -19.45
C THR A 516 22.62 14.99 -19.70
N PRO A 517 23.16 15.63 -20.74
CA PRO A 517 23.04 17.08 -20.96
C PRO A 517 21.63 17.57 -21.36
N ASN A 518 20.56 16.80 -21.10
CA ASN A 518 19.22 17.04 -21.64
C ASN A 518 18.12 17.12 -20.57
N GLU A 519 18.46 17.26 -19.29
CA GLU A 519 17.49 17.22 -18.18
C GLU A 519 17.01 18.59 -17.66
N ASP A 520 17.44 19.71 -18.26
CA ASP A 520 17.05 21.08 -17.80
C ASP A 520 15.58 21.48 -18.10
N TYR A 521 14.74 20.57 -18.62
CA TYR A 521 13.33 20.86 -18.96
C TYR A 521 12.31 20.29 -17.95
N THR A 522 12.75 19.56 -16.93
CA THR A 522 11.88 18.80 -16.02
C THR A 522 11.23 19.65 -14.90
N ASP A 523 11.75 20.84 -14.60
CA ASP A 523 11.26 21.64 -13.46
C ASP A 523 9.92 22.37 -13.70
N ARG A 524 9.39 22.38 -14.94
CA ARG A 524 8.11 23.07 -15.23
C ARG A 524 6.87 22.24 -14.88
N TYR A 525 7.00 20.92 -14.81
CA TYR A 525 5.88 20.01 -14.62
C TYR A 525 6.04 19.20 -13.34
N ASN A 526 4.92 18.81 -12.74
CA ASN A 526 4.96 17.91 -11.60
C ASN A 526 5.50 16.54 -12.06
N ALA A 527 6.58 16.08 -11.42
CA ALA A 527 7.23 14.79 -11.70
C ALA A 527 6.26 13.61 -11.71
N ALA A 528 5.18 13.64 -10.92
CA ALA A 528 4.17 12.59 -10.89
C ALA A 528 3.34 12.52 -12.20
N ILE A 529 2.98 13.68 -12.77
CA ILE A 529 2.25 13.76 -14.04
C ILE A 529 3.18 13.31 -15.17
N GLU A 530 4.42 13.77 -15.11
CA GLU A 530 5.45 13.46 -16.08
C GLU A 530 5.72 11.94 -16.15
N ASP A 531 5.86 11.29 -15.00
CA ASP A 531 6.04 9.84 -14.88
C ASP A 531 4.79 9.09 -15.39
N PHE A 532 3.59 9.55 -15.04
CA PHE A 532 2.34 8.95 -15.53
C PHE A 532 2.23 9.00 -17.06
N ILE A 533 2.47 10.17 -17.66
CA ILE A 533 2.40 10.35 -19.12
C ILE A 533 3.48 9.51 -19.82
N SER A 534 4.67 9.36 -19.23
CA SER A 534 5.74 8.53 -19.80
C SER A 534 5.39 7.03 -19.86
N LYS A 535 4.48 6.57 -19.01
CA LYS A 535 4.01 5.19 -18.96
C LYS A 535 2.84 4.91 -19.92
N LEU A 536 2.27 5.95 -20.53
CA LEU A 536 1.16 5.77 -21.47
C LEU A 536 1.68 5.16 -22.79
N PRO A 537 0.98 4.15 -23.33
CA PRO A 537 1.35 3.55 -24.61
C PRO A 537 1.23 4.61 -25.71
N GLY A 538 2.28 4.72 -26.54
CA GLY A 538 2.37 5.74 -27.59
C GLY A 538 3.17 6.98 -27.18
N VAL A 539 3.43 7.20 -25.89
CA VAL A 539 4.26 8.30 -25.41
C VAL A 539 5.73 7.84 -25.30
N THR A 540 6.64 8.65 -25.83
CA THR A 540 8.08 8.43 -25.88
C THR A 540 8.81 9.69 -25.41
N SER A 541 10.09 9.59 -25.06
CA SER A 541 10.87 10.75 -24.61
C SER A 541 10.91 11.91 -25.61
N LYS A 542 10.64 11.65 -26.90
CA LYS A 542 10.62 12.67 -27.96
C LYS A 542 9.27 13.40 -28.05
N ASN A 543 8.15 12.68 -27.95
CA ASN A 543 6.81 13.27 -28.09
C ASN A 543 6.22 13.75 -26.76
N LYS A 544 6.79 13.33 -25.62
CA LYS A 544 6.34 13.69 -24.28
C LYS A 544 6.27 15.19 -24.06
N ALA A 545 7.27 15.94 -24.52
CA ALA A 545 7.26 17.41 -24.44
C ALA A 545 6.13 18.02 -25.27
N ALA A 546 5.83 17.48 -26.46
CA ALA A 546 4.72 17.93 -27.28
C ALA A 546 3.36 17.67 -26.60
N VAL A 547 3.19 16.49 -26.00
CA VAL A 547 1.96 16.12 -25.27
C VAL A 547 1.77 16.97 -24.01
N LEU A 548 2.83 17.25 -23.25
CA LEU A 548 2.75 18.07 -22.03
C LEU A 548 2.56 19.56 -22.32
N ASN A 549 3.18 20.08 -23.39
CA ASN A 549 3.05 21.49 -23.77
C ASN A 549 1.69 21.79 -24.43
N ARG A 550 1.15 20.85 -25.21
CA ARG A 550 -0.13 21.02 -25.92
C ARG A 550 -1.34 20.50 -25.12
N GLY A 551 -1.14 19.59 -24.18
CA GLY A 551 -2.19 19.05 -23.31
C GLY A 551 -2.43 19.93 -22.10
N SER A 552 -3.66 20.40 -21.91
CA SER A 552 -4.04 21.24 -20.76
C SER A 552 -4.36 20.43 -19.50
N SER A 553 -5.03 19.29 -19.65
CA SER A 553 -5.39 18.41 -18.53
C SER A 553 -5.68 16.97 -18.98
N LEU A 554 -5.56 16.00 -18.07
CA LEU A 554 -5.87 14.60 -18.35
C LEU A 554 -7.34 14.36 -18.79
N PRO A 555 -8.36 15.00 -18.18
CA PRO A 555 -9.74 14.90 -18.66
C PRO A 555 -9.93 15.48 -20.06
N ALA A 556 -9.22 16.57 -20.37
CA ALA A 556 -9.24 17.12 -21.72
C ALA A 556 -8.65 16.12 -22.72
N LEU A 557 -7.54 15.44 -22.36
CA LEU A 557 -6.93 14.40 -23.19
C LEU A 557 -7.89 13.23 -23.48
N CYS A 558 -8.73 12.84 -22.51
CA CYS A 558 -9.74 11.80 -22.68
C CYS A 558 -10.95 12.22 -23.54
N LYS A 559 -11.16 13.52 -23.76
CA LYS A 559 -12.27 14.03 -24.60
C LYS A 559 -11.87 14.25 -26.05
N LEU A 560 -10.57 14.17 -26.38
CA LEU A 560 -10.06 14.42 -27.71
C LEU A 560 -10.35 13.27 -28.67
N SER A 561 -10.59 13.61 -29.93
CA SER A 561 -10.76 12.66 -31.02
C SER A 561 -9.44 11.98 -31.40
N GLU A 562 -9.52 10.81 -32.06
CA GLU A 562 -8.36 10.04 -32.55
C GLU A 562 -7.44 10.89 -33.45
N GLN A 563 -8.03 11.75 -34.29
CA GLN A 563 -7.29 12.63 -35.19
C GLN A 563 -6.50 13.71 -34.43
N GLU A 564 -7.10 14.30 -33.40
CA GLU A 564 -6.45 15.29 -32.55
C GLU A 564 -5.29 14.67 -31.76
N LEU A 565 -5.47 13.47 -31.20
CA LEU A 565 -4.38 12.75 -30.52
C LEU A 565 -3.24 12.38 -31.47
N CYS A 566 -3.54 11.99 -32.72
CA CYS A 566 -2.52 11.75 -33.74
C CYS A 566 -1.73 13.02 -34.07
N SER A 567 -2.42 14.18 -34.12
CA SER A 567 -1.77 15.48 -34.35
C SER A 567 -0.90 15.92 -33.16
N LEU A 568 -1.29 15.58 -31.94
CA LEU A 568 -0.54 15.90 -30.71
C LEU A 568 0.73 15.07 -30.58
N VAL A 569 0.66 13.78 -30.91
CA VAL A 569 1.78 12.83 -30.82
C VAL A 569 2.68 12.89 -32.07
N GLU A 570 2.24 13.57 -33.13
CA GLU A 570 2.92 13.72 -34.43
C GLU A 570 3.18 12.38 -35.15
N ASN A 571 2.45 11.32 -34.74
CA ASN A 571 2.55 9.99 -35.31
C ASN A 571 1.21 9.25 -35.19
N THR A 572 0.69 8.79 -36.33
CA THR A 572 -0.60 8.09 -36.44
C THR A 572 -0.63 6.76 -35.68
N THR A 573 0.46 5.98 -35.69
CA THR A 573 0.46 4.66 -35.02
C THR A 573 0.49 4.78 -33.51
N LEU A 574 1.27 5.74 -33.00
CA LEU A 574 1.37 6.03 -31.58
C LEU A 574 0.11 6.73 -31.05
N GLY A 575 -0.48 7.62 -31.85
CA GLY A 575 -1.76 8.26 -31.57
C GLY A 575 -2.91 7.25 -31.45
N ASN A 576 -2.99 6.29 -32.38
CA ASN A 576 -4.01 5.23 -32.33
C ASN A 576 -3.81 4.30 -31.11
N ALA A 577 -2.56 4.00 -30.75
CA ALA A 577 -2.26 3.22 -29.55
C ALA A 577 -2.68 3.95 -28.26
N LEU A 578 -2.45 5.27 -28.21
CA LEU A 578 -2.86 6.12 -27.10
C LEU A 578 -4.39 6.23 -27.02
N TYR A 579 -5.06 6.49 -28.14
CA TYR A 579 -6.53 6.57 -28.21
C TYR A 579 -7.18 5.26 -27.77
N LYS A 580 -6.66 4.13 -28.27
CA LYS A 580 -7.11 2.79 -27.87
C LYS A 580 -6.92 2.57 -26.38
N ALA A 581 -5.79 2.96 -25.81
CA ALA A 581 -5.56 2.78 -24.37
C ALA A 581 -6.49 3.64 -23.50
N LEU A 582 -6.86 4.83 -23.94
CA LEU A 582 -7.74 5.73 -23.18
C LEU A 582 -9.23 5.34 -23.27
N HIS A 583 -9.68 4.84 -24.43
CA HIS A 583 -11.11 4.59 -24.70
C HIS A 583 -11.52 3.12 -24.66
N THR A 584 -10.57 2.19 -24.67
CA THR A 584 -10.90 0.76 -24.50
C THR A 584 -11.28 0.53 -23.06
N ARG A 585 -12.54 0.19 -22.82
CA ARG A 585 -12.94 -0.36 -21.51
C ARG A 585 -12.13 -1.63 -21.28
N PRO A 586 -11.49 -1.79 -20.11
CA PRO A 586 -10.82 -3.05 -19.81
C PRO A 586 -11.88 -4.15 -19.86
N GLU A 587 -11.79 -5.04 -20.85
CA GLU A 587 -12.50 -6.31 -20.77
C GLU A 587 -11.97 -6.99 -19.51
N VAL A 588 -12.84 -7.13 -18.51
CA VAL A 588 -12.60 -8.07 -17.43
C VAL A 588 -12.54 -9.42 -18.12
N SER A 589 -11.33 -9.91 -18.37
CA SER A 589 -11.12 -11.23 -18.90
C SER A 589 -11.66 -12.21 -17.86
N SER A 590 -12.95 -12.50 -17.92
CA SER A 590 -13.48 -13.76 -17.46
C SER A 590 -12.57 -14.80 -18.10
N GLY A 591 -11.80 -15.48 -17.27
CA GLY A 591 -10.89 -16.52 -17.70
C GLY A 591 -11.67 -17.71 -18.23
N SER A 592 -12.34 -17.57 -19.37
CA SER A 592 -12.52 -18.70 -20.27
C SER A 592 -11.14 -18.98 -20.84
N LEU A 593 -10.39 -19.80 -20.11
CA LEU A 593 -9.54 -20.77 -20.77
C LEU A 593 -10.45 -21.50 -21.76
N VAL A 594 -10.44 -21.04 -23.01
CA VAL A 594 -10.80 -21.85 -24.15
C VAL A 594 -9.90 -23.06 -24.04
N THR A 595 -10.41 -24.11 -23.41
CA THR A 595 -9.96 -25.45 -23.69
C THR A 595 -10.21 -25.61 -25.17
N ARG A 596 -9.16 -25.40 -25.99
CA ARG A 596 -9.08 -26.05 -27.29
C ARG A 596 -9.08 -27.53 -26.97
N THR A 597 -10.27 -28.09 -26.82
CA THR A 597 -10.53 -29.49 -27.03
C THR A 597 -10.05 -29.76 -28.44
N LYS A 598 -8.83 -30.29 -28.54
CA LYS A 598 -8.39 -30.95 -29.77
C LYS A 598 -9.40 -32.08 -29.98
N LYS A 599 -10.44 -31.83 -30.78
CA LYS A 599 -11.23 -32.89 -31.40
C LYS A 599 -10.21 -33.86 -32.00
N HIS A 600 -10.13 -35.05 -31.42
CA HIS A 600 -9.44 -36.17 -32.02
C HIS A 600 -10.07 -36.43 -33.39
N GLN A 601 -9.48 -35.84 -34.43
CA GLN A 601 -9.63 -36.39 -35.77
C GLN A 601 -8.92 -37.74 -35.74
N ARG A 602 -9.72 -38.81 -35.73
CA ARG A 602 -9.29 -40.17 -35.99
C ARG A 602 -8.57 -40.18 -37.35
N PHE A 603 -7.24 -40.15 -37.32
CA PHE A 603 -6.44 -40.47 -38.49
C PHE A 603 -6.44 -41.99 -38.68
N ARG A 604 -7.03 -42.40 -39.80
CA ARG A 604 -7.10 -43.76 -40.31
C ARG A 604 -5.69 -44.14 -40.79
N ALA A 605 -5.07 -45.12 -40.14
CA ALA A 605 -3.76 -45.63 -40.52
C ALA A 605 -3.86 -46.41 -41.85
N THR A 606 -3.18 -45.95 -42.89
CA THR A 606 -2.88 -46.74 -44.09
C THR A 606 -1.42 -47.16 -44.06
N LYS A 607 -1.19 -48.47 -44.17
CA LYS A 607 0.13 -49.13 -44.23
C LYS A 607 0.93 -48.66 -45.44
N ALA A 608 2.20 -48.31 -45.24
CA ALA A 608 3.25 -48.50 -46.24
C ALA A 608 4.61 -48.75 -45.54
N ALA A 609 5.34 -49.71 -46.10
CA ALA A 609 6.52 -50.40 -45.56
C ALA A 609 7.84 -49.59 -45.64
N PRO A 610 8.90 -50.01 -44.92
CA PRO A 610 10.13 -49.23 -44.71
C PRO A 610 11.17 -49.47 -45.82
N ARG A 611 11.99 -48.45 -46.09
CA ARG A 611 13.30 -48.62 -46.74
C ARG A 611 14.38 -47.84 -45.99
N PHE A 612 15.42 -48.58 -45.62
CA PHE A 612 16.68 -48.17 -45.00
C PHE A 612 17.50 -47.22 -45.89
N HIS A 613 18.33 -46.35 -45.30
CA HIS A 613 19.79 -46.55 -45.26
C HIS A 613 20.54 -45.59 -44.33
N HIS A 614 21.52 -46.17 -43.64
CA HIS A 614 22.53 -45.58 -42.77
C HIS A 614 23.52 -44.68 -43.51
N THR A 615 23.99 -43.63 -42.83
CA THR A 615 25.43 -43.29 -42.80
C THR A 615 25.82 -42.70 -41.43
N LYS A 616 26.85 -43.31 -40.85
CA LYS A 616 27.55 -42.97 -39.59
C LYS A 616 28.28 -41.63 -39.69
N TRP A 617 28.45 -40.90 -38.57
CA TRP A 617 29.74 -40.30 -38.17
C TRP A 617 29.89 -40.29 -36.64
N HIS A 618 31.07 -40.70 -36.20
CA HIS A 618 31.56 -40.88 -34.83
C HIS A 618 31.71 -39.56 -34.06
N PHE A 619 31.62 -39.60 -32.72
CA PHE A 619 32.71 -39.18 -31.82
C PHE A 619 32.41 -39.59 -30.38
N MET A 620 33.17 -40.56 -29.87
CA MET A 620 33.27 -40.88 -28.44
C MET A 620 34.75 -41.08 -28.10
N ALA A 621 35.11 -40.64 -26.89
CA ALA A 621 36.29 -40.99 -26.10
C ALA A 621 37.65 -40.35 -26.45
N TRP A 622 38.06 -39.41 -25.59
CA TRP A 622 39.41 -39.43 -25.00
C TRP A 622 39.32 -38.95 -23.54
N ILE A 623 39.73 -39.81 -22.62
CA ILE A 623 39.85 -39.58 -21.18
C ILE A 623 41.34 -39.35 -20.87
N GLN A 624 41.59 -38.51 -19.85
CA GLN A 624 42.83 -38.36 -19.06
C GLN A 624 44.06 -37.75 -19.76
N THR A 625 44.48 -36.57 -19.27
CA THR A 625 45.67 -36.41 -18.41
C THR A 625 45.89 -34.95 -17.97
N THR A 626 46.49 -34.81 -16.77
CA THR A 626 47.27 -33.69 -16.18
C THR A 626 46.61 -32.44 -15.54
N ASN A 627 46.88 -32.36 -14.23
CA ASN A 627 47.08 -31.21 -13.32
C ASN A 627 45.91 -30.58 -12.55
N PRO A 628 45.84 -30.82 -11.21
CA PRO A 628 45.12 -29.99 -10.25
C PRO A 628 46.08 -28.97 -9.61
N CYS A 629 45.74 -27.67 -9.64
CA CYS A 629 46.46 -26.64 -8.89
C CYS A 629 45.50 -25.79 -8.05
N ILE A 630 45.55 -26.04 -6.74
CA ILE A 630 45.62 -25.08 -5.62
C ILE A 630 44.39 -24.18 -5.37
N LEU A 631 43.54 -24.65 -4.45
CA LEU A 631 42.77 -23.81 -3.52
C LEU A 631 43.49 -23.85 -2.16
N ARG A 632 43.87 -22.69 -1.61
CA ARG A 632 44.24 -22.53 -0.19
C ARG A 632 43.14 -21.71 0.50
N PRO A 633 42.56 -22.20 1.61
CA PRO A 633 41.90 -21.35 2.60
C PRO A 633 42.96 -20.79 3.55
N LEU A 634 42.88 -19.50 3.87
CA LEU A 634 43.63 -18.88 4.96
C LEU A 634 42.78 -18.98 6.23
N HIS A 635 43.41 -19.48 7.29
CA HIS A 635 42.95 -19.43 8.66
C HIS A 635 42.96 -18.01 9.21
#